data_AF-H8GKP0-F1
#
_entry.id   AF-H8GKP0-F1
#
_cell.length_a   1.000
_cell.length_b   1.000
_cell.length_c   1.000
_cell.angle_alpha   90.00
_cell.angle_beta   90.00
_cell.angle_gamma   90.00
#
_symmetry.space_group_name_H-M   'P 1'
#
loop_
_entity.id
_entity.type
_entity.pdbx_description
1 polymer ?
#
loop_
_entity_poly.entity_id
_entity_poly.type
_entity_poly.pdbx_seq_one_letter_code
_entity_poly.pdbx_strand_id
1 'polypeptide(L)'
;MNKTITSLILGLGITWTAFAETGQPAAESPPASPAVPAAPETGKHHGIKLKQLSQELGLSEEQESKFKALFKKHKQKIKEIREEGQEEAKDTLTPAQKLKLYQLKEKNSEKLKALKQAVKQEENNP
;
A
#
# COMPACT_ATOMS: atom_id res chain seq x y z
N MET A 1 -37.50 39.94 -13.60
CA MET A 1 -37.96 40.60 -12.36
C MET A 1 -37.19 40.01 -11.21
N ASN A 2 -36.36 40.84 -10.61
CA ASN A 2 -35.26 40.46 -9.75
C ASN A 2 -35.72 40.74 -8.32
N LYS A 3 -35.61 39.78 -7.40
CA LYS A 3 -35.76 40.04 -5.97
C LYS A 3 -34.72 39.25 -5.18
N THR A 4 -33.58 39.90 -5.00
CA THR A 4 -32.63 39.74 -3.90
C THR A 4 -33.34 39.88 -2.55
N ILE A 5 -33.11 38.93 -1.62
CA ILE A 5 -33.26 39.20 -0.19
C ILE A 5 -32.01 38.71 0.53
N THR A 6 -31.46 39.70 1.21
CA THR A 6 -30.24 39.79 1.99
C THR A 6 -30.46 39.23 3.40
N SER A 7 -29.42 38.58 3.94
CA SER A 7 -28.99 38.61 5.35
C SER A 7 -29.88 37.99 6.44
N LEU A 8 -29.30 37.07 7.22
CA LEU A 8 -28.92 37.37 8.61
C LEU A 8 -27.96 36.29 9.14
N ILE A 9 -26.68 36.65 9.29
CA ILE A 9 -25.74 35.94 10.17
C ILE A 9 -26.02 36.46 11.58
N LEU A 10 -26.49 35.60 12.48
CA LEU A 10 -26.51 35.88 13.90
C LEU A 10 -25.62 34.85 14.60
N GLY A 11 -24.42 35.31 14.93
CA GLY A 11 -23.49 34.58 15.76
C GLY A 11 -24.04 34.42 17.18
N LEU A 12 -23.94 33.21 17.70
CA LEU A 12 -23.89 32.96 19.13
C LEU A 12 -22.46 32.51 19.45
N GLY A 13 -21.77 33.38 20.18
CA GLY A 13 -20.38 33.24 20.55
C GLY A 13 -20.17 32.05 21.47
N ILE A 14 -19.21 31.22 21.09
CA ILE A 14 -18.54 30.31 22.02
C ILE A 14 -17.48 31.16 22.72
N THR A 15 -17.75 31.55 23.96
CA THR A 15 -16.77 32.16 24.85
C THR A 15 -15.72 31.11 25.21
N TRP A 16 -14.51 31.25 24.68
CA TRP A 16 -13.36 30.49 25.15
C TRP A 16 -12.95 31.06 26.50
N THR A 17 -13.31 30.39 27.59
CA THR A 17 -12.71 30.63 28.89
C THR A 17 -11.29 30.09 28.87
N ALA A 18 -10.34 30.97 29.17
CA ALA A 18 -8.93 30.66 29.34
C ALA A 18 -8.75 29.64 30.49
N PHE A 19 -8.21 28.47 30.17
CA PHE A 19 -7.71 27.51 31.14
C PHE A 19 -6.25 27.85 31.41
N ALA A 20 -6.00 28.55 32.51
CA ALA A 20 -4.66 28.82 33.01
C ALA A 20 -4.12 27.56 33.72
N GLU A 21 -2.97 27.09 33.25
CA GLU A 21 -1.79 26.82 34.08
C GLU A 21 -1.96 25.89 35.28
N THR A 22 -1.60 24.61 35.13
CA THR A 22 -0.73 23.91 36.10
C THR A 22 -0.18 22.62 35.49
N GLY A 23 1.14 22.38 35.59
CA GLY A 23 1.67 21.02 35.72
C GLY A 23 2.21 20.36 34.44
N GLN A 24 3.50 20.58 34.21
CA GLN A 24 4.37 19.72 33.41
C GLN A 24 4.60 18.38 34.15
N PRO A 25 4.46 17.22 33.48
CA PRO A 25 5.36 16.09 33.72
C PRO A 25 6.05 15.71 32.40
N ALA A 26 7.37 15.80 32.33
CA ALA A 26 8.26 14.67 32.58
C ALA A 26 8.01 13.48 31.63
N ALA A 27 8.86 13.41 30.60
CA ALA A 27 9.34 12.22 29.91
C ALA A 27 8.38 11.05 29.68
N GLU A 28 7.97 10.85 28.43
CA GLU A 28 7.87 9.49 27.88
C GLU A 28 7.98 9.54 26.35
N SER A 29 9.14 9.13 25.86
CA SER A 29 9.36 8.81 24.44
C SER A 29 8.36 7.72 24.04
N PRO A 30 7.65 7.84 22.90
CA PRO A 30 6.81 6.74 22.44
C PRO A 30 7.71 5.51 22.20
N PRO A 31 7.38 4.32 22.76
CA PRO A 31 8.11 3.12 22.45
C PRO A 31 8.04 2.87 20.94
N ALA A 32 9.22 2.66 20.36
CA ALA A 32 9.38 2.27 18.98
C ALA A 32 8.46 1.08 18.68
N SER A 33 7.53 1.26 17.74
CA SER A 33 6.77 0.16 17.18
C SER A 33 7.74 -0.91 16.71
N PRO A 34 7.60 -2.18 17.14
CA PRO A 34 8.36 -3.26 16.53
C PRO A 34 7.97 -3.32 15.05
N ALA A 35 8.97 -3.13 14.20
CA ALA A 35 8.84 -3.33 12.77
C ALA A 35 8.37 -4.77 12.53
N VAL A 36 7.18 -4.93 11.96
CA VAL A 36 6.68 -6.22 11.48
C VAL A 36 7.52 -6.62 10.27
N PRO A 37 8.33 -7.69 10.30
CA PRO A 37 8.94 -8.21 9.10
C PRO A 37 8.00 -9.28 8.54
N ALA A 38 7.08 -8.87 7.67
CA ALA A 38 6.35 -9.81 6.84
C ALA A 38 6.37 -9.32 5.41
N ALA A 39 7.45 -9.66 4.71
CA ALA A 39 7.48 -9.62 3.25
C ALA A 39 7.11 -11.03 2.73
N PRO A 40 5.83 -11.33 2.45
CA PRO A 40 5.50 -12.55 1.73
C PRO A 40 5.89 -12.37 0.27
N GLU A 41 6.76 -13.27 -0.15
CA GLU A 41 7.14 -13.60 -1.52
C GLU A 41 6.13 -13.19 -2.62
N THR A 42 6.67 -12.56 -3.66
CA THR A 42 5.90 -11.97 -4.74
C THR A 42 5.86 -12.92 -5.93
N GLY A 43 4.65 -13.37 -6.30
CA GLY A 43 4.38 -13.92 -7.65
C GLY A 43 3.43 -15.11 -7.70
N LYS A 44 3.59 -16.11 -6.83
CA LYS A 44 2.72 -17.31 -6.76
C LYS A 44 1.73 -17.29 -5.58
N HIS A 45 1.92 -16.37 -4.64
CA HIS A 45 1.17 -16.30 -3.39
C HIS A 45 -0.32 -16.02 -3.55
N HIS A 46 -0.78 -15.35 -4.60
CA HIS A 46 -2.20 -15.01 -4.70
C HIS A 46 -3.11 -16.22 -4.96
N GLY A 47 -2.65 -17.21 -5.73
CA GLY A 47 -3.42 -18.44 -5.95
C GLY A 47 -3.43 -19.34 -4.72
N ILE A 48 -2.28 -19.41 -4.03
CA ILE A 48 -2.11 -20.17 -2.78
C ILE A 48 -2.99 -19.55 -1.67
N LYS A 49 -2.96 -18.22 -1.53
CA LYS A 49 -3.78 -17.49 -0.57
C LYS A 49 -5.27 -17.66 -0.83
N LEU A 50 -5.72 -17.65 -2.09
CA LEU A 50 -7.14 -17.85 -2.38
C LEU A 50 -7.62 -19.26 -2.01
N LYS A 51 -6.76 -20.28 -2.24
CA LYS A 51 -7.04 -21.66 -1.85
C LYS A 51 -7.02 -21.86 -0.33
N GLN A 52 -6.10 -21.20 0.37
CA GLN A 52 -6.07 -21.18 1.84
C GLN A 52 -7.32 -20.49 2.39
N LEU A 53 -7.69 -19.32 1.84
CA LEU A 53 -8.88 -18.58 2.24
C LEU A 53 -10.17 -19.38 1.99
N SER A 54 -10.25 -20.12 0.86
CA SER A 54 -11.43 -20.93 0.57
C SER A 54 -11.56 -22.13 1.52
N GLN A 55 -10.43 -22.73 1.93
CA GLN A 55 -10.39 -23.79 2.94
C GLN A 55 -10.73 -23.27 4.34
N GLU A 56 -10.14 -22.16 4.76
CA GLU A 56 -10.39 -21.55 6.08
C GLU A 56 -11.83 -21.06 6.25
N LEU A 57 -12.44 -20.55 5.18
CA LEU A 57 -13.83 -20.06 5.19
C LEU A 57 -14.86 -21.14 4.85
N GLY A 58 -14.43 -22.36 4.53
CA GLY A 58 -15.32 -23.45 4.15
C GLY A 58 -16.20 -23.12 2.93
N LEU A 59 -15.66 -22.44 1.93
CA LEU A 59 -16.43 -22.02 0.76
C LEU A 59 -16.88 -23.21 -0.07
N SER A 60 -18.11 -23.16 -0.59
CA SER A 60 -18.57 -24.14 -1.59
C SER A 60 -17.85 -23.94 -2.93
N GLU A 61 -17.88 -24.96 -3.78
CA GLU A 61 -17.25 -24.90 -5.12
C GLU A 61 -17.82 -23.74 -5.97
N GLU A 62 -19.13 -23.49 -5.87
CA GLU A 62 -19.77 -22.36 -6.56
C GLU A 62 -19.27 -21.01 -6.05
N GLN A 63 -19.10 -20.85 -4.73
CA GLN A 63 -18.58 -19.63 -4.13
C GLN A 63 -17.12 -19.41 -4.50
N GLU A 64 -16.29 -20.47 -4.45
CA GLU A 64 -14.89 -20.41 -4.86
C GLU A 64 -14.75 -20.02 -6.34
N SER A 65 -15.60 -20.56 -7.22
CA SER A 65 -15.63 -20.21 -8.64
C SER A 65 -15.95 -18.73 -8.86
N LYS A 66 -16.98 -18.20 -8.17
CA LYS A 66 -17.34 -16.76 -8.22
C LYS A 66 -16.20 -15.88 -7.72
N PHE A 67 -15.55 -16.24 -6.62
CA PHE A 67 -14.39 -15.53 -6.11
C PHE A 67 -13.22 -15.55 -7.10
N LYS A 68 -12.86 -16.71 -7.67
CA LYS A 68 -11.81 -16.82 -8.68
C LYS A 68 -12.07 -15.91 -9.87
N ALA A 69 -13.32 -15.86 -10.37
CA ALA A 69 -13.70 -14.97 -11.46
C ALA A 69 -13.53 -13.49 -11.08
N LEU A 70 -13.97 -13.10 -9.88
CA LEU A 70 -13.83 -11.74 -9.37
C LEU A 70 -12.35 -11.33 -9.25
N PHE A 71 -11.50 -12.19 -8.69
CA PHE A 71 -10.07 -11.95 -8.56
C PHE A 71 -9.38 -11.84 -9.91
N LYS A 72 -9.73 -12.68 -10.89
CA LYS A 72 -9.20 -12.58 -12.26
C LYS A 72 -9.54 -11.22 -12.89
N LYS A 73 -10.80 -10.80 -12.81
CA LYS A 73 -11.25 -9.51 -13.32
C LYS A 73 -10.49 -8.34 -12.69
N HIS A 74 -10.35 -8.34 -11.36
CA HIS A 74 -9.60 -7.31 -10.65
C HIS A 74 -8.12 -7.32 -11.00
N LYS A 75 -7.49 -8.50 -11.10
CA LYS A 75 -6.09 -8.63 -11.47
C LYS A 75 -5.82 -8.02 -12.84
N GLN A 76 -6.73 -8.21 -13.80
CA GLN A 76 -6.60 -7.62 -15.12
C GLN A 76 -6.71 -6.09 -15.07
N LYS A 77 -7.72 -5.55 -14.39
CA LYS A 77 -7.88 -4.10 -14.22
C LYS A 77 -6.67 -3.45 -13.53
N ILE A 78 -6.14 -4.08 -12.48
CA ILE A 78 -4.94 -3.59 -11.78
C ILE A 78 -3.72 -3.63 -12.71
N LYS A 79 -3.62 -4.66 -13.57
CA LYS A 79 -2.53 -4.74 -14.55
C LYS A 79 -2.60 -3.57 -15.53
N GLU A 80 -3.78 -3.29 -16.09
CA GLU A 80 -4.00 -2.16 -17.01
C GLU A 80 -3.63 -0.82 -16.35
N ILE A 81 -4.18 -0.53 -15.16
CA ILE A 81 -3.85 0.70 -14.40
C ILE A 81 -2.35 0.81 -14.13
N ARG A 82 -1.69 -0.32 -13.83
CA ARG A 82 -0.26 -0.33 -13.53
C ARG A 82 0.58 -0.06 -14.78
N GLU A 83 0.18 -0.57 -15.95
CA GLU A 83 0.87 -0.34 -17.21
C GLU A 83 0.72 1.13 -17.62
N GLU A 84 -0.51 1.66 -17.59
CA GLU A 84 -0.82 3.07 -17.85
C GLU A 84 -0.03 4.00 -16.91
N GLY A 85 -0.13 3.78 -15.60
CA GLY A 85 0.60 4.60 -14.62
C GLY A 85 2.13 4.46 -14.73
N GLN A 86 2.65 3.36 -15.25
CA GLN A 86 4.09 3.23 -15.53
C GLN A 86 4.53 4.02 -16.76
N GLU A 87 3.68 4.16 -17.77
CA GLU A 87 3.96 4.95 -18.96
C GLU A 87 3.92 6.45 -18.61
N GLU A 88 2.86 6.90 -17.95
CA GLU A 88 2.74 8.28 -17.47
C GLU A 88 3.90 8.67 -16.54
N ALA A 89 4.27 7.78 -15.62
CA ALA A 89 5.41 8.02 -14.73
C ALA A 89 6.74 8.09 -15.50
N LYS A 90 6.90 7.38 -16.62
CA LYS A 90 8.10 7.52 -17.44
C LYS A 90 8.09 8.84 -18.18
N ASP A 91 6.95 9.30 -18.68
CA ASP A 91 6.89 10.52 -19.49
C ASP A 91 7.10 11.79 -18.67
N THR A 92 6.74 11.76 -17.39
CA THR A 92 7.00 12.87 -16.45
C THR A 92 8.44 12.97 -15.98
N LEU A 93 9.27 11.93 -16.15
CA LEU A 93 10.65 11.93 -15.69
C LEU A 93 11.60 12.62 -16.68
N THR A 94 12.51 13.42 -16.13
CA THR A 94 13.63 13.97 -16.91
C THR A 94 14.60 12.86 -17.37
N PRO A 95 15.40 13.07 -18.42
CA PRO A 95 16.36 12.07 -18.91
C PRO A 95 17.35 11.59 -17.83
N ALA A 96 17.84 12.50 -16.98
CA ALA A 96 18.72 12.16 -15.86
C ALA A 96 18.03 11.27 -14.81
N GLN A 97 16.75 11.54 -14.51
CA GLN A 97 15.97 10.73 -13.58
C GLN A 97 15.63 9.34 -14.18
N LYS A 98 15.35 9.25 -15.49
CA LYS A 98 15.19 7.97 -16.20
C LYS A 98 16.44 7.10 -16.05
N LEU A 99 17.61 7.68 -16.28
CA LEU A 99 18.89 6.98 -16.15
C LEU A 99 19.11 6.46 -14.72
N LYS A 100 18.84 7.29 -13.70
CA LYS A 100 18.91 6.87 -12.29
C LYS A 100 17.93 5.73 -11.99
N LEU A 101 16.72 5.78 -12.54
CA LEU A 101 15.71 4.73 -12.39
C LEU A 101 16.16 3.40 -13.02
N TYR A 102 16.80 3.43 -14.19
CA TYR A 102 17.39 2.23 -14.81
C TYR A 102 18.50 1.62 -13.94
N GLN A 103 19.43 2.44 -13.44
CA GLN A 103 20.51 1.97 -12.56
C GLN A 103 19.97 1.35 -11.26
N LEU A 104 18.92 1.93 -10.68
CA LEU A 104 18.29 1.38 -9.48
C LEU A 104 17.60 0.04 -9.76
N LYS A 105 16.93 -0.10 -10.91
CA LYS A 105 16.31 -1.37 -11.32
C LYS A 105 17.35 -2.46 -11.51
N GLU A 106 18.45 -2.15 -12.17
CA GLU A 106 19.54 -3.09 -12.42
C GLU A 106 20.18 -3.58 -11.11
N LYS A 107 20.60 -2.65 -10.25
CA LYS A 107 21.15 -2.96 -8.91
C LYS A 107 20.20 -3.82 -8.08
N ASN A 108 18.91 -3.49 -8.09
CA ASN A 108 17.91 -4.28 -7.35
C ASN A 108 17.75 -5.69 -7.95
N SER A 109 17.80 -5.82 -9.28
CA SER A 109 17.70 -7.12 -9.96
C SER A 109 18.89 -8.02 -9.65
N GLU A 110 20.10 -7.46 -9.57
CA GLU A 110 21.32 -8.17 -9.20
C GLU A 110 21.29 -8.63 -7.76
N LYS A 111 20.93 -7.73 -6.82
CA LYS A 111 20.74 -8.07 -5.41
C LYS A 111 19.74 -9.22 -5.23
N LEU A 112 18.64 -9.19 -5.98
CA LEU A 112 17.62 -10.22 -5.92
C LEU A 112 18.13 -11.57 -6.47
N LYS A 113 18.93 -11.56 -7.54
CA LYS A 113 19.58 -12.76 -8.07
C LYS A 113 20.59 -13.34 -7.07
N ALA A 114 21.42 -12.50 -6.47
CA ALA A 114 22.40 -12.91 -5.47
C ALA A 114 21.71 -13.53 -4.24
N LEU A 115 20.64 -12.91 -3.74
CA LEU A 115 19.88 -13.46 -2.61
C LEU A 115 19.27 -14.82 -2.96
N LYS A 116 18.68 -14.97 -4.14
CA LYS A 116 18.17 -16.28 -4.60
C LYS A 116 19.25 -17.34 -4.69
N GLN A 117 20.45 -16.97 -5.12
CA GLN A 117 21.58 -17.89 -5.19
C GLN A 117 22.08 -18.28 -3.80
N ALA A 118 22.17 -17.32 -2.87
CA ALA A 118 22.57 -17.57 -1.49
C ALA A 118 21.57 -18.50 -0.78
N VAL A 119 20.26 -18.25 -0.89
CA VAL A 119 19.21 -19.12 -0.34
C VAL A 119 19.30 -20.53 -0.94
N LYS A 120 19.53 -20.63 -2.25
CA LYS A 120 19.69 -21.94 -2.90
C LYS A 120 20.97 -22.66 -2.46
N GLN A 121 22.04 -21.95 -2.15
CA GLN A 121 23.28 -22.55 -1.64
C GLN A 121 23.13 -23.02 -0.19
N GLU A 122 22.44 -22.25 0.66
CA GLU A 122 22.05 -22.67 2.02
C GLU A 122 21.18 -23.93 2.00
N GLU A 123 20.18 -23.99 1.11
CA GLU A 123 19.26 -25.13 1.01
C GLU A 123 19.94 -26.42 0.50
N ASN A 124 21.05 -26.30 -0.26
CA ASN A 124 21.78 -27.46 -0.82
C ASN A 124 22.99 -27.90 0.01
N ASN A 125 23.27 -27.26 1.16
CA ASN A 125 24.39 -27.60 2.03
C ASN A 125 23.85 -27.93 3.45
N PRO A 126 23.32 -29.15 3.68
CA PRO A 126 22.75 -29.57 4.96
C PRO A 126 23.78 -29.69 6.08
#